data_AF-A0A7K2ZY96-F1
#
_entry.id   AF-A0A7K2ZY96-F1
#
_cell.length_a   1.000
_cell.length_b   1.000
_cell.length_c   1.000
_cell.angle_alpha   90.00
_cell.angle_beta   90.00
_cell.angle_gamma   90.00
#
_symmetry.space_group_name_H-M   'P 1'
#
loop_
_entity.id
_entity.type
_entity.pdbx_description
1 polymer ?
#
loop_
_entity_poly.entity_id
_entity_poly.type
_entity_poly.pdbx_seq_one_letter_code
_entity_poly.pdbx_strand_id
1 'polypeptide(L)'
;MRLEEFSLFTPLPDTGGGRSFPADCAHTHLFPGARCRIRDLSDPQGFVEAPAPLGITLCFSDGVAVPAELLVAGKGDVVMAVEEHKTAAGTSVPERIWQIREIHLAAGEVDVLVGRRQDLGRP
;
A
#
# COMPACT_ATOMS: atom_id res chain seq x y z
N MET A 1 -35.94 -13.15 -9.68
CA MET A 1 -35.22 -12.27 -10.63
C MET A 1 -34.05 -11.70 -9.86
N ARG A 2 -32.85 -11.97 -10.34
CA ARG A 2 -31.55 -11.90 -9.67
C ARG A 2 -31.02 -10.47 -9.71
N LEU A 3 -30.51 -9.97 -8.58
CA LEU A 3 -29.55 -8.87 -8.52
C LEU A 3 -28.47 -9.30 -7.54
N GLU A 4 -27.51 -10.05 -8.08
CA GLU A 4 -26.19 -10.21 -7.51
C GLU A 4 -25.25 -9.20 -8.20
N GLU A 5 -24.13 -8.93 -7.53
CA GLU A 5 -22.93 -8.22 -8.03
C GLU A 5 -22.90 -6.70 -7.76
N PHE A 6 -21.75 -6.24 -7.28
CA PHE A 6 -21.36 -4.87 -6.86
C PHE A 6 -21.40 -4.48 -5.37
N SER A 7 -21.16 -5.43 -4.46
CA SER A 7 -20.61 -5.11 -3.13
C SER A 7 -19.47 -6.07 -2.77
N LEU A 8 -18.27 -5.79 -3.28
CA LEU A 8 -17.02 -6.36 -2.74
C LEU A 8 -16.00 -5.23 -2.51
N PHE A 9 -16.44 -4.13 -1.88
CA PHE A 9 -15.58 -3.44 -0.94
C PHE A 9 -16.03 -3.92 0.43
N THR A 10 -15.66 -5.16 0.75
CA THR A 10 -15.76 -5.65 2.12
C THR A 10 -14.87 -4.71 2.94
N PRO A 11 -15.37 -4.01 3.98
CA PRO A 11 -14.46 -3.38 4.92
C PRO A 11 -13.53 -4.50 5.37
N LEU A 12 -12.22 -4.32 5.15
CA LEU A 12 -11.23 -5.33 5.48
C LEU A 12 -11.57 -5.81 6.89
N PRO A 13 -11.77 -7.12 7.12
CA PRO A 13 -11.84 -7.61 8.50
C PRO A 13 -10.60 -7.06 9.19
N ASP A 14 -10.74 -6.52 10.40
CA ASP A 14 -9.58 -6.26 11.28
C ASP A 14 -8.64 -7.45 11.10
N THR A 15 -7.53 -7.23 10.38
CA THR A 15 -6.71 -8.30 9.81
C THR A 15 -6.05 -8.97 11.00
N GLY A 16 -6.78 -9.90 11.61
CA GLY A 16 -6.42 -10.56 12.84
C GLY A 16 -5.03 -11.13 12.70
N GLY A 17 -4.07 -10.51 13.38
CA GLY A 17 -2.72 -11.04 13.57
C GLY A 17 -1.90 -11.28 12.30
N GLY A 18 -2.18 -10.60 11.18
CA GLY A 18 -1.28 -10.59 10.02
C GLY A 18 -0.07 -9.71 10.32
N ARG A 19 1.16 -10.23 10.16
CA ARG A 19 2.38 -9.45 10.39
C ARG A 19 2.41 -8.26 9.41
N SER A 20 2.31 -7.05 9.94
CA SER A 20 2.56 -5.82 9.17
C SER A 20 4.05 -5.53 9.12
N PHE A 21 4.56 -5.19 7.94
CA PHE A 21 5.96 -4.83 7.73
C PHE A 21 6.13 -3.32 7.68
N PRO A 22 7.13 -2.73 8.37
CA PRO A 22 7.34 -1.30 8.31
C PRO A 22 7.79 -0.88 6.91
N ALA A 23 7.20 0.21 6.40
CA ALA A 23 7.53 0.78 5.10
C ALA A 23 7.83 2.27 5.24
N ASP A 24 9.09 2.68 5.08
CA ASP A 24 9.46 4.09 5.25
C ASP A 24 9.17 4.88 3.98
N CYS A 25 8.49 6.02 4.10
CA CYS A 25 8.32 7.01 3.06
C CYS A 25 9.06 8.31 3.43
N ALA A 26 9.97 8.76 2.58
CA ALA A 26 10.75 9.99 2.81
C ALA A 26 9.94 11.30 2.72
N HIS A 27 8.62 11.20 2.53
CA HIS A 27 7.70 12.33 2.37
C HIS A 27 6.60 12.27 3.42
N THR A 28 5.80 13.34 3.51
CA THR A 28 4.66 13.43 4.44
C THR A 28 3.36 12.90 3.84
N HIS A 29 3.36 12.55 2.56
CA HIS A 29 2.24 12.02 1.82
C HIS A 29 2.73 11.29 0.56
N LEU A 30 1.86 10.47 -0.02
CA LEU A 30 2.12 9.79 -1.27
C LEU A 30 1.75 10.65 -2.48
N PHE A 31 2.54 10.51 -3.53
CA PHE A 31 2.33 11.12 -4.84
C PHE A 31 3.00 10.25 -5.93
N PRO A 32 2.67 10.43 -7.21
CA PRO A 32 3.31 9.70 -8.28
C PRO A 32 4.82 9.99 -8.34
N GLY A 33 5.64 8.95 -8.19
CA GLY A 33 7.09 9.04 -8.09
C GLY A 33 7.64 8.97 -6.66
N ALA A 34 6.78 9.00 -5.63
CA ALA A 34 7.20 8.74 -4.26
C ALA A 34 7.79 7.33 -4.14
N ARG A 35 8.77 7.17 -3.27
CA ARG A 35 9.39 5.87 -2.98
C ARG A 35 9.10 5.47 -1.55
N CYS A 36 8.80 4.20 -1.36
CA CYS A 36 8.65 3.61 -0.04
C CYS A 36 9.57 2.39 0.06
N ARG A 37 10.20 2.21 1.21
CA ARG A 37 11.08 1.06 1.48
C ARG A 37 10.45 0.15 2.50
N ILE A 38 10.06 -1.05 2.09
CA ILE A 38 9.55 -2.09 2.98
C ILE A 38 10.75 -2.78 3.62
N ARG A 39 10.75 -2.87 4.94
CA ARG A 39 11.80 -3.49 5.74
C ARG A 39 11.36 -4.78 6.40
N ASP A 40 12.35 -5.53 6.89
CA ASP A 40 12.17 -6.71 7.75
C ASP A 40 11.42 -7.88 7.10
N LEU A 41 11.34 -7.88 5.77
CA LEU A 41 10.86 -9.02 4.99
C LEU A 41 11.84 -10.19 5.16
N SER A 42 11.30 -11.38 5.41
CA SER A 42 12.12 -12.59 5.55
C SER A 42 12.76 -13.05 4.25
N ASP A 43 12.10 -12.76 3.12
CA ASP A 43 12.61 -13.03 1.78
C ASP A 43 12.32 -11.84 0.83
N PRO A 44 13.14 -10.78 0.91
CA PRO A 44 12.98 -9.58 0.08
C PRO A 44 13.11 -9.89 -1.41
N GLN A 45 14.02 -10.79 -1.80
CA GLN A 45 14.25 -11.12 -3.20
C GLN A 45 13.08 -11.91 -3.79
N GLY A 46 12.59 -12.93 -3.09
CA GLY A 46 11.42 -13.70 -3.54
C GLY A 46 10.18 -12.83 -3.69
N PHE A 47 10.01 -11.81 -2.83
CA PHE A 47 8.92 -10.85 -2.96
C PHE A 47 9.02 -9.98 -4.22
N VAL A 48 10.22 -9.58 -4.62
CA VAL A 48 10.44 -8.81 -5.87
C VAL A 48 10.13 -9.66 -7.10
N GLU A 49 10.55 -10.93 -7.09
CA GLU A 49 10.35 -11.87 -8.21
C GLU A 49 8.89 -12.31 -8.36
N ALA A 50 8.20 -12.51 -7.23
CA ALA A 50 6.80 -12.91 -7.19
C ALA A 50 6.06 -12.14 -6.08
N PRO A 51 5.63 -10.89 -6.36
CA PRO A 51 4.87 -10.10 -5.40
C PRO A 51 3.61 -10.85 -4.96
N ALA A 52 3.34 -10.80 -3.66
CA ALA A 52 2.12 -11.33 -3.05
C ALA A 52 1.46 -10.23 -2.21
N PRO A 53 0.15 -10.36 -1.89
CA PRO A 53 -0.48 -9.43 -0.97
C PRO A 53 0.25 -9.34 0.37
N LEU A 54 0.47 -8.12 0.85
CA LEU A 54 1.30 -7.85 2.02
C LEU A 54 0.76 -6.65 2.82
N GLY A 55 0.51 -6.87 4.12
CA GLY A 55 0.23 -5.77 5.04
C GLY A 55 1.50 -5.00 5.38
N ILE A 56 1.43 -3.68 5.30
CA ILE A 56 2.53 -2.77 5.64
C ILE A 56 2.06 -1.64 6.55
N THR A 57 2.99 -1.08 7.32
CA THR A 57 2.78 0.15 8.08
C THR A 57 3.63 1.23 7.42
N LEU A 58 2.98 2.13 6.68
CA LEU A 58 3.63 3.27 6.03
C LEU A 58 4.03 4.31 7.07
N CYS A 59 5.32 4.48 7.26
CA CYS A 59 5.92 5.48 8.14
C CYS A 59 6.32 6.70 7.31
N PHE A 60 5.57 7.79 7.43
CA PHE A 60 5.87 9.05 6.77
C PHE A 60 6.93 9.85 7.54
N SER A 61 7.62 10.73 6.82
CA SER A 61 8.70 11.58 7.38
C SER A 61 8.25 12.55 8.48
N ASP A 62 6.95 12.83 8.60
CA ASP A 62 6.37 13.64 9.68
C ASP A 62 6.06 12.81 10.95
N GLY A 63 6.42 11.53 10.96
CA GLY A 63 6.25 10.61 12.08
C GLY A 63 4.89 9.92 12.13
N VAL A 64 4.02 10.15 11.14
CA VAL A 64 2.73 9.45 11.06
C VAL A 64 2.94 8.04 10.49
N ALA A 65 2.39 7.05 11.19
CA ALA A 65 2.35 5.66 10.75
C ALA A 65 0.92 5.30 10.33
N VAL A 66 0.75 4.75 9.13
CA VAL A 66 -0.57 4.46 8.54
C VAL A 66 -0.63 3.02 8.08
N PRO A 67 -1.69 2.26 8.41
CA PRO A 67 -1.93 0.95 7.83
C PRO A 67 -2.11 1.05 6.31
N ALA A 68 -1.46 0.14 5.60
CA ALA A 68 -1.62 0.01 4.16
C ALA A 68 -1.44 -1.46 3.74
N GLU A 69 -1.95 -1.79 2.57
CA GLU A 69 -1.83 -3.13 2.00
C GLU A 69 -1.33 -3.04 0.57
N LEU A 70 -0.30 -3.81 0.25
CA LEU A 70 0.01 -4.15 -1.12
C LEU A 70 -0.94 -5.27 -1.56
N LEU A 71 -1.60 -5.05 -2.69
CA LEU A 71 -2.52 -5.99 -3.31
C LEU A 71 -2.00 -6.31 -4.71
N VAL A 72 -2.07 -7.58 -5.09
CA VAL A 72 -1.64 -8.06 -6.40
C VAL A 72 -2.88 -8.46 -7.19
N ALA A 73 -3.16 -7.73 -8.28
CA ALA A 73 -4.25 -8.05 -9.19
C ALA A 73 -3.83 -9.14 -10.19
N GLY A 74 -4.81 -9.80 -10.82
CA GLY A 74 -4.60 -11.03 -11.60
C GLY A 74 -3.67 -10.95 -12.83
N LYS A 75 -3.22 -9.75 -13.24
CA LYS A 75 -2.21 -9.57 -14.31
C LYS A 75 -0.82 -9.19 -13.78
N GLY A 76 -0.59 -9.28 -12.47
CA GLY A 76 0.65 -8.83 -11.84
C GLY A 76 0.70 -7.33 -11.56
N ASP A 77 -0.40 -6.60 -11.83
CA ASP A 77 -0.52 -5.21 -11.42
C ASP A 77 -0.57 -5.14 -9.89
N VAL A 78 0.38 -4.41 -9.30
CA VAL A 78 0.43 -4.20 -7.85
C VAL A 78 -0.16 -2.83 -7.54
N VAL A 79 -1.03 -2.78 -6.53
CA VAL A 79 -1.58 -1.55 -5.99
C VAL A 79 -1.34 -1.49 -4.49
N MET A 80 -1.25 -0.29 -3.94
CA MET A 80 -1.15 -0.02 -2.52
C MET A 80 -2.41 0.70 -2.06
N ALA A 81 -3.21 0.02 -1.24
CA ALA A 81 -4.35 0.61 -0.55
C ALA A 81 -3.86 1.24 0.75
N VAL A 82 -4.13 2.53 0.94
CA VAL A 82 -3.73 3.29 2.12
C VAL A 82 -4.99 3.81 2.79
N GLU A 83 -5.13 3.52 4.08
CA GLU A 83 -6.27 3.95 4.86
C GLU A 83 -6.35 5.48 5.00
N GLU A 84 -7.56 5.96 5.30
CA GLU A 84 -7.74 7.35 5.74
C GLU A 84 -6.86 7.63 6.97
N HIS A 85 -6.17 8.76 6.96
CA HIS A 85 -5.32 9.16 8.06
C HIS A 85 -5.25 10.68 8.22
N LYS A 86 -4.65 11.12 9.33
CA LYS A 86 -4.30 12.52 9.54
C LYS A 86 -2.79 12.68 9.53
N THR A 87 -2.32 13.67 8.78
CA THR A 87 -0.91 14.11 8.86
C THR A 87 -0.61 14.68 10.25
N ALA A 88 0.67 14.85 10.60
CA ALA A 88 1.07 15.44 11.89
C ALA A 88 0.51 16.86 12.09
N ALA A 89 0.28 17.59 10.98
CA ALA A 89 -0.35 18.91 10.98
C ALA A 89 -1.89 18.87 11.15
N GLY A 90 -2.48 17.69 11.31
CA GLY A 90 -3.93 17.50 11.50
C GLY A 90 -4.76 17.52 10.22
N THR A 91 -4.14 17.53 9.04
CA THR A 91 -4.87 17.48 7.76
C THR A 91 -5.38 16.07 7.50
N SER A 92 -6.69 15.92 7.32
CA SER A 92 -7.32 14.65 6.92
C SER A 92 -6.99 14.31 5.47
N VAL A 93 -6.50 13.10 5.26
CA VAL A 93 -6.21 12.50 3.97
C VAL A 93 -7.15 11.30 3.82
N PRO A 94 -8.10 11.32 2.87
CA PRO A 94 -9.02 10.20 2.68
C PRO A 94 -8.26 8.94 2.23
N GLU A 95 -8.89 7.79 2.38
CA GLU A 95 -8.39 6.53 1.83
C GLU A 95 -8.05 6.66 0.33
N ARG A 96 -6.96 6.03 -0.10
CA ARG A 96 -6.46 6.12 -1.47
C ARG A 96 -5.83 4.81 -1.92
N ILE A 97 -6.04 4.49 -3.19
CA ILE A 97 -5.33 3.43 -3.86
C ILE A 97 -4.28 4.03 -4.79
N TRP A 98 -3.08 3.47 -4.77
CA TRP A 98 -1.97 3.87 -5.61
C TRP A 98 -1.50 2.71 -6.46
N GLN A 99 -1.32 2.91 -7.75
CA GLN A 99 -0.58 1.96 -8.56
C GLN A 99 0.86 1.87 -8.05
N ILE A 100 1.47 0.70 -8.05
CA ILE A 100 2.92 0.55 -7.91
C ILE A 100 3.49 0.36 -9.31
N ARG A 101 4.40 1.26 -9.70
CA ARG A 101 5.02 1.24 -11.04
C ARG A 101 6.16 0.25 -11.10
N GLU A 102 6.95 0.17 -10.02
CA GLU A 102 8.16 -0.62 -9.96
C GLU A 102 8.33 -1.15 -8.54
N ILE A 103 8.83 -2.39 -8.44
CA ILE A 103 9.25 -3.05 -7.21
C ILE A 103 10.65 -3.59 -7.49
N HIS A 104 11.61 -3.26 -6.64
CA HIS A 104 12.98 -3.73 -6.81
C HIS A 104 13.68 -3.89 -5.46
N LEU A 105 14.73 -4.72 -5.47
CA LEU A 105 15.59 -4.91 -4.32
C LEU A 105 16.61 -3.76 -4.25
N ALA A 106 16.71 -3.11 -3.10
CA ALA A 106 17.69 -2.07 -2.83
C ALA A 106 18.25 -2.23 -1.41
N ALA A 107 19.57 -2.38 -1.31
CA ALA A 107 20.27 -2.55 -0.02
C ALA A 107 19.72 -3.69 0.86
N GLY A 108 19.23 -4.77 0.25
CA GLY A 108 18.65 -5.91 0.97
C GLY A 108 17.19 -5.75 1.37
N GLU A 109 16.57 -4.62 1.05
CA GLU A 109 15.17 -4.31 1.33
C GLU A 109 14.40 -4.10 0.03
N VAL A 110 13.05 -4.03 0.11
CA VAL A 110 12.20 -3.82 -1.07
C VAL A 110 11.85 -2.35 -1.22
N ASP A 111 12.29 -1.74 -2.31
CA ASP A 111 11.89 -0.39 -2.70
C ASP A 111 10.72 -0.46 -3.70
N VAL A 112 9.63 0.24 -3.38
CA VAL A 112 8.46 0.40 -4.24
C VAL A 112 8.37 1.82 -4.78
N LEU A 113 8.12 1.95 -6.08
CA LEU A 113 7.88 3.23 -6.74
C LEU A 113 6.38 3.44 -6.92
N VAL A 114 5.87 4.49 -6.28
CA VAL A 114 4.46 4.86 -6.34
C VAL A 114 4.14 5.45 -7.71
N GLY A 115 3.04 5.00 -8.27
CA GLY A 115 2.48 5.40 -9.55
C GLY A 115 1.33 6.36 -9.44
N ARG A 116 0.44 6.29 -10.43
CA ARG A 116 -0.75 7.13 -10.43
C ARG A 116 -1.68 6.69 -9.32
N ARG A 117 -2.36 7.67 -8.72
CA ARG A 117 -3.52 7.38 -7.88
C ARG A 117 -4.56 6.66 -8.75
N GLN A 118 -5.06 5.56 -8.24
CA GLN A 118 -6.25 4.93 -8.77
C GLN A 118 -7.41 5.60 -8.04
N ASP A 119 -8.17 6.40 -8.75
CA ASP A 119 -9.43 6.88 -8.20
C ASP A 119 -10.29 5.63 -8.02
N LEU A 120 -10.66 5.31 -6.76
CA LEU A 120 -11.70 4.32 -6.51
C LEU A 120 -12.94 4.91 -7.20
N GLY A 121 -13.27 4.40 -8.39
CA GLY A 121 -14.35 4.96 -9.19
C GLY A 121 -15.60 5.03 -8.34
N ARG A 122 -16.00 6.23 -7.94
CA ARG A 122 -17.40 6.49 -7.67
C ARG A 122 -18.09 6.32 -9.03
N PRO A 123 -19.12 5.46 -9.15
CA PRO A 123 -19.90 5.36 -10.37
C PRO A 123 -20.51 6.71 -10.78
#